data_AF-A0A2D9Z014-F1
#
_entry.id   AF-A0A2D9Z014-F1
#
_cell.length_a   1.000
_cell.length_b   1.000
_cell.length_c   1.000
_cell.angle_alpha   90.00
_cell.angle_beta   90.00
_cell.angle_gamma   90.00
#
_symmetry.space_group_name_H-M   'P 1'
#
loop_
_entity.id
_entity.type
_entity.pdbx_description
1 polymer ?
#
loop_
_entity_poly.entity_id
_entity_poly.type
_entity_poly.pdbx_seq_one_letter_code
_entity_poly.pdbx_strand_id
1 'polypeptide(L)'
;MLIYAIIICITISLASECSENGEAPFEGTIFIDSNIITSEDPSAFIELYYNGIDSRIMYDRRVEDWINIKPFLFPAKYNDGLEIEIQVNPEFKSIEDAKAQAEKYGTVIGRLTTELRKDIETVWIHKGLKPFGGGNNNLLIHTDWSIKHYEKQGILEETLVHEASHTSLDSYYSTSPDWIDAQNKDCIFISTYAEENPKREDIAESYLPYLAIRYRPERISKSLKKKIEQTIPNRIQFFDERPFNMYPME
;
A
#
# COMPACT_ATOMS: atom_id res chain seq x y z
N MET A 1 -27.45 -39.98 45.22
CA MET A 1 -26.95 -38.69 44.69
C MET A 1 -25.75 -39.00 43.82
N LEU A 2 -25.93 -39.08 42.49
CA LEU A 2 -24.83 -39.23 41.55
C LEU A 2 -24.22 -37.84 41.29
N ILE A 3 -22.93 -37.68 41.53
CA ILE A 3 -22.17 -36.50 41.15
C ILE A 3 -21.52 -36.81 39.80
N TYR A 4 -21.99 -36.18 38.74
CA TYR A 4 -21.33 -36.20 37.43
C TYR A 4 -20.19 -35.18 37.46
N ALA A 5 -18.94 -35.66 37.38
CA ALA A 5 -17.79 -34.81 37.15
C ALA A 5 -17.71 -34.49 35.65
N ILE A 6 -17.93 -33.23 35.29
CA ILE A 6 -17.72 -32.71 33.95
C ILE A 6 -16.22 -32.45 33.80
N ILE A 7 -15.54 -33.29 33.00
CA ILE A 7 -14.15 -33.07 32.60
C ILE A 7 -14.18 -32.07 31.44
N ILE A 8 -13.75 -30.85 31.71
CA ILE A 8 -13.52 -29.83 30.68
C ILE A 8 -12.12 -30.11 30.10
N CYS A 9 -12.06 -30.70 28.91
CA CYS A 9 -10.82 -30.77 28.13
C CYS A 9 -10.52 -29.38 27.58
N ILE A 10 -9.59 -28.67 28.23
CA ILE A 10 -8.98 -27.47 27.68
C ILE A 10 -7.94 -27.94 26.66
N THR A 11 -8.29 -27.90 25.37
CA THR A 11 -7.32 -28.08 24.28
C THR A 11 -6.46 -26.82 24.22
N ILE A 12 -5.28 -26.88 24.84
CA ILE A 12 -4.24 -25.88 24.63
C ILE A 12 -3.75 -26.09 23.20
N SER A 13 -4.15 -25.20 22.29
CA SER A 13 -3.52 -25.11 20.98
C SER A 13 -2.10 -24.61 21.22
N LEU A 14 -1.12 -25.52 21.22
CA LEU A 14 0.27 -25.13 21.12
C LEU A 14 0.42 -24.42 19.78
N ALA A 15 0.75 -23.12 19.82
CA ALA A 15 1.25 -22.44 18.65
C ALA A 15 2.44 -23.28 18.15
N SER A 16 2.40 -23.68 16.88
CA SER A 16 3.51 -24.36 16.25
C SER A 16 4.68 -23.39 16.20
N GLU A 17 5.56 -23.43 17.21
CA GLU A 17 6.79 -22.66 17.21
C GLU A 17 7.64 -23.09 16.01
N CYS A 18 8.01 -22.12 15.18
CA CYS A 18 8.84 -22.31 13.99
C CYS A 18 10.17 -22.93 14.39
N SER A 19 10.46 -24.15 13.91
CA SER A 19 11.68 -24.87 14.27
C SER A 19 12.91 -24.42 13.47
N GLU A 20 12.71 -23.76 12.33
CA GLU A 20 13.77 -23.16 11.49
C GLU A 20 13.22 -21.90 10.79
N ASN A 21 13.85 -20.75 11.01
CA ASN A 21 13.58 -19.54 10.22
C ASN A 21 14.32 -19.67 8.89
N GLY A 22 13.58 -19.70 7.77
CA GLY A 22 14.16 -19.60 6.43
C GLY A 22 14.47 -18.15 6.06
N GLU A 23 15.28 -17.95 5.03
CA GLU A 23 15.60 -16.61 4.53
C GLU A 23 14.44 -16.02 3.72
N ALA A 24 14.16 -14.73 3.91
CA ALA A 24 13.17 -14.02 3.12
C ALA A 24 13.52 -14.07 1.62
N PRO A 25 12.56 -14.40 0.74
CA PRO A 25 12.86 -14.65 -0.67
C PRO A 25 13.16 -13.41 -1.52
N PHE A 26 12.86 -12.22 -1.00
CA PHE A 26 12.98 -10.94 -1.71
C PHE A 26 13.66 -9.89 -0.84
N GLU A 27 14.29 -8.89 -1.44
CA GLU A 27 14.78 -7.71 -0.70
C GLU A 27 13.63 -6.73 -0.40
N GLY A 28 12.74 -6.53 -1.38
CA GLY A 28 11.53 -5.73 -1.27
C GLY A 28 10.50 -6.13 -2.33
N THR A 29 9.22 -5.97 -2.03
CA THR A 29 8.16 -6.58 -2.84
C THR A 29 7.71 -5.78 -4.05
N ILE A 30 7.97 -4.46 -4.08
CA ILE A 30 7.65 -3.60 -5.23
C ILE A 30 8.45 -3.94 -6.51
N PHE A 31 9.48 -4.79 -6.40
CA PHE A 31 10.36 -5.18 -7.51
C PHE A 31 10.12 -6.61 -8.03
N ILE A 32 9.18 -7.35 -7.44
CA ILE A 32 9.02 -8.79 -7.74
C ILE A 32 8.41 -9.04 -9.11
N ASP A 33 7.57 -8.12 -9.59
CA ASP A 33 6.97 -8.10 -10.92
C ASP A 33 6.42 -6.69 -11.19
N SER A 34 6.68 -6.14 -12.39
CA SER A 34 6.27 -4.79 -12.80
C SER A 34 4.97 -4.77 -13.61
N ASN A 35 4.23 -5.88 -13.59
CA ASN A 35 3.03 -6.08 -14.39
C ASN A 35 1.85 -6.51 -13.51
N ILE A 36 1.93 -6.32 -12.19
CA ILE A 36 0.82 -6.66 -11.29
C ILE A 36 -0.32 -5.70 -11.57
N ILE A 37 -0.04 -4.40 -11.62
CA ILE A 37 -1.00 -3.35 -12.03
C ILE A 37 -0.34 -2.52 -13.15
N THR A 38 -1.11 -2.17 -14.17
CA THR A 38 -0.61 -1.53 -15.39
C THR A 38 -1.41 -0.27 -15.73
N SER A 39 -0.89 0.52 -16.67
CA SER A 39 -1.60 1.69 -17.19
C SER A 39 -2.96 1.38 -17.82
N GLU A 40 -3.14 0.15 -18.29
CA GLU A 40 -4.37 -0.32 -18.96
C GLU A 40 -5.44 -0.80 -17.98
N ASP A 41 -5.10 -0.95 -16.69
CA ASP A 41 -6.10 -1.32 -15.69
C ASP A 41 -7.12 -0.20 -15.48
N PRO A 42 -8.39 -0.55 -15.18
CA PRO A 42 -9.41 0.42 -14.86
C PRO A 42 -8.98 1.34 -13.71
N SER A 43 -9.31 2.62 -13.85
CA SER A 43 -9.15 3.59 -12.78
C SER A 43 -10.52 4.08 -12.35
N ALA A 44 -10.72 4.16 -11.04
CA ALA A 44 -11.88 4.79 -10.42
C ALA A 44 -11.89 6.31 -10.61
N PHE A 45 -10.75 6.92 -11.00
CA PHE A 45 -10.61 8.36 -11.19
C PHE A 45 -11.58 8.87 -12.27
N ILE A 46 -12.39 9.87 -11.93
CA ILE A 46 -13.32 10.52 -12.85
C ILE A 46 -12.70 11.80 -13.39
N GLU A 47 -12.41 12.72 -12.48
CA GLU A 47 -11.98 14.07 -12.80
C GLU A 47 -11.30 14.69 -11.59
N LEU A 48 -10.62 15.81 -11.83
CA LEU A 48 -10.25 16.76 -10.80
C LEU A 48 -10.70 18.16 -11.20
N TYR A 49 -10.82 19.04 -10.22
CA TYR A 49 -11.12 20.45 -10.44
C TYR A 49 -10.09 21.32 -9.72
N TYR A 50 -9.75 22.46 -10.31
CA TYR A 50 -8.84 23.39 -9.67
C TYR A 50 -9.57 24.17 -8.57
N ASN A 51 -9.09 24.06 -7.34
CA ASN A 51 -9.67 24.72 -6.16
C ASN A 51 -8.79 25.87 -5.63
N GLY A 52 -7.97 26.47 -6.51
CA GLY A 52 -7.14 27.61 -6.15
C GLY A 52 -5.84 27.23 -5.46
N ILE A 53 -5.36 28.18 -4.66
CA ILE A 53 -4.12 28.10 -3.89
C ILE A 53 -4.42 28.60 -2.49
N ASP A 54 -4.05 27.83 -1.47
CA ASP A 54 -4.22 28.23 -0.07
C ASP A 54 -3.16 27.56 0.81
N SER A 55 -2.95 28.07 2.03
CA SER A 55 -1.95 27.53 2.96
C SER A 55 -2.23 26.07 3.29
N ARG A 56 -1.20 25.22 3.18
CA ARG A 56 -1.18 23.83 3.62
C ARG A 56 0.12 23.56 4.35
N ILE A 57 0.06 22.63 5.30
CA ILE A 57 1.23 22.03 5.91
C ILE A 57 1.50 20.74 5.14
N MET A 58 2.66 20.65 4.51
CA MET A 58 3.09 19.49 3.71
C MET A 58 4.42 18.99 4.25
N TYR A 59 4.67 17.68 4.28
CA TYR A 59 6.00 17.18 4.58
C TYR A 59 6.87 17.18 3.31
N ASP A 60 8.07 17.74 3.38
CA ASP A 60 9.01 17.76 2.26
C ASP A 60 10.29 17.00 2.64
N ARG A 61 10.43 15.79 2.08
CA ARG A 61 11.56 14.90 2.38
C ARG A 61 12.91 15.41 1.88
N ARG A 62 12.93 16.48 1.06
CA ARG A 62 14.18 17.11 0.62
C ARG A 62 14.83 17.92 1.73
N VAL A 63 14.02 18.45 2.65
CA VAL A 63 14.45 19.19 3.83
C VAL A 63 14.20 18.43 5.14
N GLU A 64 13.52 17.28 5.05
CA GLU A 64 13.21 16.39 6.19
C GLU A 64 12.37 17.09 7.27
N ASP A 65 11.44 17.96 6.84
CA ASP A 65 10.61 18.76 7.74
C ASP A 65 9.23 19.07 7.13
N TRP A 66 8.33 19.51 8.00
CA TRP A 66 7.03 20.06 7.65
C TRP A 66 7.20 21.51 7.18
N ILE A 67 6.68 21.80 6.00
CA ILE A 67 6.70 23.13 5.40
C ILE A 67 5.29 23.71 5.35
N ASN A 68 5.18 25.01 5.63
CA ASN A 68 3.96 25.77 5.39
C ASN A 68 4.09 26.49 4.04
N ILE A 69 3.31 26.05 3.05
CA ILE A 69 3.36 26.56 1.69
C ILE A 69 1.94 26.73 1.13
N LYS A 70 1.83 27.39 -0.01
CA LYS A 70 0.57 27.61 -0.71
C LYS A 70 0.54 26.81 -2.02
N PRO A 71 0.28 25.49 -1.99
CA PRO A 71 0.25 24.64 -3.19
C PRO A 71 -0.95 24.95 -4.09
N PHE A 72 -0.88 24.48 -5.34
CA PHE A 72 -2.05 24.36 -6.21
C PHE A 72 -2.92 23.19 -5.71
N LEU A 73 -4.22 23.43 -5.53
CA LEU A 73 -5.15 22.46 -4.95
C LEU A 73 -6.03 21.84 -6.03
N PHE A 74 -6.07 20.52 -6.07
CA PHE A 74 -6.88 19.74 -6.99
C PHE A 74 -7.59 18.60 -6.26
N PRO A 75 -8.82 18.81 -5.76
CA PRO A 75 -9.62 17.69 -5.31
C PRO A 75 -9.97 16.78 -6.48
N ALA A 76 -9.64 15.50 -6.33
CA ALA A 76 -9.82 14.42 -7.30
C ALA A 76 -11.00 13.55 -6.88
N LYS A 77 -11.95 13.32 -7.79
CA LYS A 77 -13.16 12.53 -7.55
C LYS A 77 -13.02 11.13 -8.14
N TYR A 78 -13.53 10.16 -7.39
CA TYR A 78 -13.56 8.75 -7.77
C TYR A 78 -15.00 8.25 -7.88
N ASN A 79 -15.24 7.29 -8.77
CA ASN A 79 -16.59 6.78 -9.07
C ASN A 79 -17.18 5.82 -8.03
N ASP A 80 -16.42 5.50 -6.99
CA ASP A 80 -16.86 4.86 -5.75
C ASP A 80 -17.28 5.86 -4.67
N GLY A 81 -17.23 7.16 -4.98
CA GLY A 81 -17.66 8.26 -4.10
C GLY A 81 -16.54 8.84 -3.22
N LEU A 82 -15.30 8.33 -3.32
CA LEU A 82 -14.17 8.93 -2.63
C LEU A 82 -13.74 10.25 -3.29
N GLU A 83 -13.18 11.16 -2.48
CA GLU A 83 -12.55 12.40 -2.94
C GLU A 83 -11.22 12.58 -2.19
N ILE A 84 -10.14 12.95 -2.92
CA ILE A 84 -8.79 13.12 -2.37
C ILE A 84 -8.27 14.51 -2.77
N GLU A 85 -7.80 15.33 -1.82
CA GLU A 85 -7.19 16.64 -2.14
C GLU A 85 -5.73 16.47 -2.57
N ILE A 86 -5.46 16.60 -3.87
CA ILE A 86 -4.10 16.60 -4.40
C ILE A 86 -3.50 18.00 -4.29
N GLN A 87 -2.38 18.11 -3.59
CA GLN A 87 -1.68 19.36 -3.28
C GLN A 87 -0.34 19.39 -4.02
N VAL A 88 -0.23 20.24 -5.03
CA VAL A 88 0.94 20.31 -5.90
C VAL A 88 1.78 21.54 -5.56
N ASN A 89 3.06 21.33 -5.24
CA ASN A 89 3.96 22.38 -4.79
C ASN A 89 4.08 23.53 -5.83
N PRO A 90 4.19 24.81 -5.43
CA PRO A 90 4.33 25.95 -6.36
C PRO A 90 5.54 25.89 -7.30
N GLU A 91 6.53 25.03 -7.03
CA GLU A 91 7.69 24.81 -7.92
C GLU A 91 7.34 24.28 -9.31
N PHE A 92 6.09 23.83 -9.53
CA PHE A 92 5.54 23.51 -10.85
C PHE A 92 5.12 24.76 -11.64
N LYS A 93 5.17 25.95 -11.04
CA LYS A 93 5.08 27.30 -11.65
C LYS A 93 3.75 27.69 -12.29
N SER A 94 3.02 26.77 -12.90
CA SER A 94 1.77 27.03 -13.61
C SER A 94 0.65 26.10 -13.14
N ILE A 95 -0.60 26.52 -13.34
CA ILE A 95 -1.77 25.67 -13.05
C ILE A 95 -1.74 24.47 -14.01
N GLU A 96 -1.33 24.68 -15.26
CA GLU A 96 -1.26 23.65 -16.29
C GLU A 96 -0.27 22.54 -15.93
N ASP A 97 0.96 22.90 -15.54
CA ASP A 97 2.00 21.93 -15.14
C ASP A 97 1.62 21.21 -13.85
N ALA A 98 1.03 21.93 -12.89
CA ALA A 98 0.57 21.36 -11.63
C ALA A 98 -0.60 20.39 -11.85
N LYS A 99 -1.56 20.79 -12.70
CA LYS A 99 -2.70 19.97 -13.09
C LYS A 99 -2.25 18.68 -13.78
N ALA A 100 -1.26 18.75 -14.67
CA ALA A 100 -0.72 17.57 -15.32
C ALA A 100 -0.15 16.54 -14.33
N GLN A 101 0.51 16.99 -13.25
CA GLN A 101 0.94 16.08 -12.18
C GLN A 101 -0.24 15.52 -11.40
N ALA A 102 -1.20 16.38 -11.03
CA ALA A 102 -2.37 15.96 -10.28
C ALA A 102 -3.23 14.94 -11.06
N GLU A 103 -3.44 15.14 -12.36
CA GLU A 103 -4.19 14.21 -13.22
C GLU A 103 -3.47 12.86 -13.33
N LYS A 104 -2.15 12.88 -13.52
CA LYS A 104 -1.34 11.65 -13.59
C LYS A 104 -1.48 10.83 -12.31
N TYR A 105 -1.15 11.39 -11.15
CA TYR A 105 -1.16 10.63 -9.91
C TYR A 105 -2.58 10.34 -9.43
N GLY A 106 -3.55 11.23 -9.65
CA GLY A 106 -4.97 10.96 -9.40
C GLY A 106 -5.46 9.73 -10.16
N THR A 107 -5.08 9.61 -11.43
CA THR A 107 -5.40 8.45 -12.28
C THR A 107 -4.73 7.17 -11.78
N VAL A 108 -3.44 7.21 -11.47
CA VAL A 108 -2.69 6.03 -10.99
C VAL A 108 -3.21 5.57 -9.64
N ILE A 109 -3.46 6.49 -8.70
CA ILE A 109 -4.08 6.18 -7.41
C ILE A 109 -5.46 5.55 -7.62
N GLY A 110 -6.24 6.02 -8.60
CA GLY A 110 -7.54 5.44 -8.91
C GLY A 110 -7.51 3.99 -9.41
N ARG A 111 -6.35 3.45 -9.79
CA ARG A 111 -6.20 2.02 -10.11
C ARG A 111 -6.07 1.16 -8.85
N LEU A 112 -5.70 1.76 -7.71
CA LEU A 112 -5.64 1.07 -6.43
C LEU A 112 -7.04 0.71 -5.96
N THR A 113 -7.14 -0.32 -5.14
CA THR A 113 -8.42 -0.74 -4.58
C THR A 113 -9.03 0.37 -3.73
N THR A 114 -10.36 0.40 -3.62
CA THR A 114 -11.07 1.29 -2.71
C THR A 114 -10.54 1.12 -1.28
N GLU A 115 -10.23 -0.12 -0.89
CA GLU A 115 -9.60 -0.43 0.39
C GLU A 115 -8.32 0.37 0.64
N LEU A 116 -7.45 0.48 -0.37
CA LEU A 116 -6.22 1.25 -0.26
C LEU A 116 -6.43 2.76 -0.35
N ARG A 117 -7.51 3.19 -1.00
CA ARG A 117 -7.84 4.62 -1.15
C ARG A 117 -8.64 5.21 0.03
N LYS A 118 -9.33 4.38 0.81
CA LYS A 118 -10.37 4.80 1.77
C LYS A 118 -9.91 5.86 2.79
N ASP A 119 -8.65 5.80 3.20
CA ASP A 119 -8.09 6.69 4.23
C ASP A 119 -7.07 7.68 3.65
N ILE A 120 -6.92 7.76 2.33
CA ILE A 120 -6.08 8.77 1.68
C ILE A 120 -6.90 10.06 1.57
N GLU A 121 -6.66 11.01 2.47
CA GLU A 121 -7.33 12.32 2.43
C GLU A 121 -6.58 13.29 1.50
N THR A 122 -5.25 13.19 1.44
CA THR A 122 -4.41 14.14 0.72
C THR A 122 -3.26 13.48 -0.04
N VAL A 123 -2.72 14.18 -1.05
CA VAL A 123 -1.50 13.78 -1.75
C VAL A 123 -0.57 14.97 -1.87
N TRP A 124 0.68 14.85 -1.43
CA TRP A 124 1.68 15.90 -1.56
C TRP A 124 2.61 15.63 -2.74
N ILE A 125 2.63 16.53 -3.72
CA ILE A 125 3.47 16.39 -4.91
C ILE A 125 4.55 17.46 -4.93
N HIS A 126 5.80 17.00 -4.82
CA HIS A 126 7.03 17.79 -4.91
C HIS A 126 7.85 17.36 -6.15
N LYS A 127 8.72 18.24 -6.63
CA LYS A 127 9.87 17.82 -7.46
C LYS A 127 10.96 17.22 -6.56
N GLY A 128 12.00 16.66 -7.15
CA GLY A 128 13.20 16.23 -6.45
C GLY A 128 13.39 14.72 -6.38
N LEU A 129 14.56 14.33 -5.91
CA LEU A 129 15.05 12.96 -5.93
C LEU A 129 15.00 12.34 -4.53
N LYS A 130 13.80 12.11 -4.02
CA LYS A 130 13.53 11.40 -2.76
C LYS A 130 12.44 10.35 -2.98
N PRO A 131 12.45 9.21 -2.27
CA PRO A 131 11.44 8.16 -2.45
C PRO A 131 10.03 8.63 -2.07
N PHE A 132 9.03 7.83 -2.42
CA PHE A 132 7.65 8.04 -2.00
C PHE A 132 7.46 7.66 -0.53
N GLY A 133 6.33 8.09 0.06
CA GLY A 133 5.96 7.71 1.42
C GLY A 133 4.44 7.64 1.59
N GLY A 134 3.98 6.79 2.49
CA GLY A 134 2.61 6.71 2.97
C GLY A 134 2.47 6.97 4.46
N GLY A 135 1.23 7.14 4.92
CA GLY A 135 0.87 7.43 6.31
C GLY A 135 0.28 8.84 6.49
N ASN A 136 -0.19 9.18 7.70
CA ASN A 136 -0.87 10.45 8.00
C ASN A 136 -2.03 10.77 7.04
N ASN A 137 -2.79 9.76 6.62
CA ASN A 137 -3.86 9.90 5.64
C ASN A 137 -3.37 10.57 4.32
N ASN A 138 -2.11 10.33 3.95
CA ASN A 138 -1.43 11.02 2.86
C ASN A 138 -0.54 10.09 2.02
N LEU A 139 -0.38 10.44 0.75
CA LEU A 139 0.72 9.96 -0.10
C LEU A 139 1.69 11.09 -0.44
N LEU A 140 2.98 10.87 -0.13
CA LEU A 140 4.08 11.76 -0.44
C LEU A 140 4.77 11.34 -1.73
N ILE A 141 4.81 12.24 -2.71
CA ILE A 141 5.29 11.98 -4.06
C ILE A 141 6.38 12.98 -4.43
N HIS A 142 7.50 12.46 -4.95
CA HIS A 142 8.55 13.27 -5.57
C HIS A 142 8.75 12.88 -7.04
N THR A 143 8.49 13.81 -7.95
CA THR A 143 8.37 13.49 -9.39
C THR A 143 9.67 13.02 -10.03
N ASP A 144 10.82 13.58 -9.66
CA ASP A 144 12.09 13.22 -10.31
C ASP A 144 12.55 11.82 -9.88
N TRP A 145 12.23 11.43 -8.63
CA TRP A 145 12.41 10.05 -8.17
C TRP A 145 11.47 9.09 -8.89
N SER A 146 10.18 9.43 -8.99
CA SER A 146 9.19 8.64 -9.72
C SER A 146 9.67 8.30 -11.13
N ILE A 147 10.05 9.33 -11.89
CA ILE A 147 10.52 9.17 -13.28
C ILE A 147 11.75 8.26 -13.34
N LYS A 148 12.73 8.49 -12.44
CA LYS A 148 14.02 7.79 -12.49
C LYS A 148 13.95 6.35 -11.99
N HIS A 149 13.16 6.09 -10.96
CA HIS A 149 13.21 4.84 -10.19
C HIS A 149 11.94 4.00 -10.27
N TYR A 150 10.77 4.59 -10.53
CA TYR A 150 9.51 3.83 -10.55
C TYR A 150 8.96 3.69 -11.96
N GLU A 151 8.71 4.80 -12.65
CA GLU A 151 8.15 4.79 -14.00
C GLU A 151 9.07 4.14 -15.02
N LYS A 152 10.38 4.42 -14.95
CA LYS A 152 11.35 3.79 -15.85
C LYS A 152 11.42 2.27 -15.67
N GLN A 153 11.08 1.77 -14.49
CA GLN A 153 11.04 0.34 -14.18
C GLN A 153 9.63 -0.26 -14.35
N GLY A 154 8.61 0.58 -14.60
CA GLY A 154 7.22 0.15 -14.71
C GLY A 154 6.58 -0.26 -13.37
N ILE A 155 7.06 0.23 -12.23
CA ILE A 155 6.63 -0.18 -10.88
C ILE A 155 5.92 0.94 -10.10
N LEU A 156 5.38 1.94 -10.79
CA LEU A 156 4.78 3.10 -10.13
C LEU A 156 3.52 2.70 -9.34
N GLU A 157 2.64 1.92 -9.97
CA GLU A 157 1.45 1.36 -9.36
C GLU A 157 1.80 0.46 -8.16
N GLU A 158 2.76 -0.45 -8.31
CA GLU A 158 3.25 -1.35 -7.25
C GLU A 158 3.80 -0.57 -6.05
N THR A 159 4.54 0.52 -6.33
CA THR A 159 5.04 1.40 -5.27
C THR A 159 3.88 2.08 -4.54
N LEU A 160 2.88 2.57 -5.26
CA LEU A 160 1.73 3.23 -4.63
C LEU A 160 0.83 2.26 -3.87
N VAL A 161 0.76 0.97 -4.25
CA VAL A 161 0.12 -0.07 -3.42
C VAL A 161 0.80 -0.16 -2.06
N HIS A 162 2.13 -0.21 -2.03
CA HIS A 162 2.92 -0.27 -0.80
C HIS A 162 2.66 0.97 0.07
N GLU A 163 2.79 2.17 -0.48
CA GLU A 163 2.58 3.41 0.30
C GLU A 163 1.12 3.59 0.76
N ALA A 164 0.14 3.19 -0.06
CA ALA A 164 -1.27 3.26 0.32
C ALA A 164 -1.62 2.22 1.40
N SER A 165 -0.89 1.10 1.47
CA SER A 165 -1.05 0.10 2.53
C SER A 165 -0.69 0.71 3.90
N HIS A 166 0.40 1.47 3.99
CA HIS A 166 0.72 2.22 5.22
C HIS A 166 -0.39 3.18 5.63
N THR A 167 -1.06 3.78 4.64
CA THR A 167 -2.07 4.80 4.88
C THR A 167 -3.38 4.18 5.36
N SER A 168 -3.81 3.09 4.74
CA SER A 168 -5.18 2.58 4.87
C SER A 168 -5.29 1.25 5.62
N LEU A 169 -4.17 0.57 5.92
CA LEU A 169 -4.17 -0.74 6.59
C LEU A 169 -3.42 -0.72 7.93
N ASP A 170 -2.28 -0.05 8.03
CA ASP A 170 -1.40 -0.18 9.21
C ASP A 170 -2.07 0.20 10.52
N SER A 171 -2.85 1.29 10.55
CA SER A 171 -3.52 1.78 11.76
C SER A 171 -4.55 0.78 12.31
N TYR A 172 -5.10 -0.10 11.47
CA TYR A 172 -6.06 -1.12 11.86
C TYR A 172 -5.39 -2.45 12.23
N TYR A 173 -4.31 -2.80 11.52
CA TYR A 173 -3.84 -4.20 11.47
C TYR A 173 -2.39 -4.42 11.87
N SER A 174 -1.49 -3.43 11.74
CA SER A 174 -0.03 -3.64 11.93
C SER A 174 0.34 -4.18 13.32
N THR A 175 -0.54 -3.96 14.30
CA THR A 175 -0.37 -4.43 15.69
C THR A 175 -1.56 -5.26 16.18
N SER A 176 -2.48 -5.65 15.28
CA SER A 176 -3.66 -6.42 15.67
C SER A 176 -3.28 -7.87 16.02
N PRO A 177 -3.95 -8.50 17.02
CA PRO A 177 -3.56 -9.83 17.48
C PRO A 177 -3.60 -10.92 16.40
N ASP A 178 -4.56 -10.83 15.49
CA ASP A 178 -4.75 -11.72 14.34
C ASP A 178 -3.67 -11.55 13.26
N TRP A 179 -3.19 -10.32 13.02
CA TRP A 179 -2.05 -10.08 12.14
C TRP A 179 -0.77 -10.64 12.75
N ILE A 180 -0.51 -10.35 14.03
CA ILE A 180 0.65 -10.88 14.75
C ILE A 180 0.62 -12.42 14.79
N ASP A 181 -0.56 -13.04 14.96
CA ASP A 181 -0.73 -14.49 14.89
C ASP A 181 -0.41 -15.03 13.49
N ALA A 182 -0.87 -14.38 12.43
CA ALA A 182 -0.51 -14.73 11.06
C ALA A 182 1.00 -14.58 10.81
N GLN A 183 1.63 -13.50 11.30
CA GLN A 183 3.09 -13.31 11.23
C GLN A 183 3.84 -14.46 11.91
N ASN A 184 3.42 -14.87 13.11
CA ASN A 184 4.10 -15.91 13.87
C ASN A 184 3.93 -17.31 13.26
N LYS A 185 2.81 -17.56 12.56
CA LYS A 185 2.56 -18.84 11.86
C LYS A 185 3.33 -18.93 10.55
N ASP A 186 3.54 -17.81 9.88
CA ASP A 186 4.39 -17.68 8.70
C ASP A 186 5.84 -17.47 9.16
N CYS A 187 6.55 -18.57 9.39
CA CYS A 187 7.93 -18.63 9.89
C CYS A 187 9.00 -17.86 9.10
N ILE A 188 8.62 -17.19 8.00
CA ILE A 188 9.49 -16.44 7.10
C ILE A 188 8.73 -15.16 6.69
N PHE A 189 9.44 -14.04 6.61
CA PHE A 189 8.92 -12.80 6.03
C PHE A 189 9.00 -12.83 4.51
N ILE A 190 8.08 -12.14 3.84
CA ILE A 190 8.09 -12.11 2.36
C ILE A 190 9.31 -11.39 1.81
N SER A 191 9.86 -10.41 2.54
CA SER A 191 11.07 -9.68 2.17
C SER A 191 11.97 -9.39 3.37
N THR A 192 13.27 -9.18 3.12
CA THR A 192 14.21 -8.75 4.17
C THR A 192 13.83 -7.38 4.73
N TYR A 193 13.25 -6.50 3.90
CA TYR A 193 12.76 -5.20 4.37
C TYR A 193 11.62 -5.34 5.40
N ALA A 194 10.68 -6.26 5.16
CA ALA A 194 9.63 -6.61 6.11
C ALA A 194 10.21 -7.24 7.38
N GLU A 195 11.17 -8.16 7.25
CA GLU A 195 11.84 -8.82 8.37
C GLU A 195 12.55 -7.84 9.31
N GLU A 196 13.27 -6.87 8.74
CA GLU A 196 13.99 -5.84 9.50
C GLU A 196 13.04 -4.84 10.17
N ASN A 197 11.82 -4.67 9.66
CA ASN A 197 10.86 -3.67 10.09
C ASN A 197 9.43 -4.24 10.28
N PRO A 198 9.23 -5.31 11.06
CA PRO A 198 8.03 -6.16 10.98
C PRO A 198 6.74 -5.49 11.46
N LYS A 199 6.86 -4.43 12.27
CA LYS A 199 5.71 -3.64 12.75
C LYS A 199 5.30 -2.52 11.81
N ARG A 200 6.14 -2.19 10.82
CA ARG A 200 5.93 -1.05 9.93
C ARG A 200 5.77 -1.49 8.49
N GLU A 201 6.60 -2.43 8.02
CA GLU A 201 6.72 -2.76 6.60
C GLU A 201 6.01 -4.05 6.22
N ASP A 202 5.76 -4.96 7.16
CA ASP A 202 5.30 -6.30 6.79
C ASP A 202 3.90 -6.35 6.15
N ILE A 203 2.97 -5.47 6.56
CA ILE A 203 1.68 -5.35 5.87
C ILE A 203 1.88 -4.81 4.45
N ALA A 204 2.57 -3.68 4.31
CA ALA A 204 2.78 -3.04 3.02
C ALA A 204 3.52 -3.95 2.03
N GLU A 205 4.51 -4.69 2.53
CA GLU A 205 5.26 -5.68 1.76
C GLU A 205 4.46 -6.95 1.47
N SER A 206 3.54 -7.36 2.33
CA SER A 206 2.71 -8.56 2.09
C SER A 206 1.51 -8.29 1.19
N TYR A 207 0.99 -7.06 1.16
CA TYR A 207 -0.27 -6.76 0.49
C TYR A 207 -0.16 -6.78 -1.04
N LEU A 208 0.91 -6.25 -1.62
CA LEU A 208 1.12 -6.30 -3.07
C LEU A 208 1.23 -7.76 -3.62
N PRO A 209 2.05 -8.64 -3.02
CA PRO A 209 2.03 -10.07 -3.35
C PRO A 209 0.65 -10.71 -3.21
N TYR A 210 -0.12 -10.35 -2.19
CA TYR A 210 -1.50 -10.80 -2.00
C TYR A 210 -2.40 -10.38 -3.18
N LEU A 211 -2.33 -9.12 -3.61
CA LEU A 211 -3.08 -8.65 -4.78
C LEU A 211 -2.70 -9.46 -6.03
N ALA A 212 -1.41 -9.71 -6.23
CA ALA A 212 -0.90 -10.46 -7.37
C ALA A 212 -1.45 -11.90 -7.42
N ILE A 213 -1.49 -12.61 -6.29
CA ILE A 213 -1.96 -14.01 -6.27
C ILE A 213 -3.47 -14.16 -6.37
N ARG A 214 -4.25 -13.18 -5.87
CA ARG A 214 -5.72 -13.25 -5.80
C ARG A 214 -6.40 -12.58 -6.99
N TYR A 215 -5.92 -11.43 -7.41
CA TYR A 215 -6.60 -10.59 -8.40
C TYR A 215 -5.90 -10.58 -9.75
N ARG A 216 -4.60 -10.89 -9.80
CA ARG A 216 -3.79 -10.89 -11.04
C ARG A 216 -2.91 -12.13 -11.23
N PRO A 217 -3.36 -13.36 -10.88
CA PRO A 217 -2.51 -14.55 -10.90
C PRO A 217 -1.99 -14.91 -12.29
N GLU A 218 -2.67 -14.47 -13.35
CA GLU A 218 -2.27 -14.63 -14.75
C GLU A 218 -1.11 -13.74 -15.18
N ARG A 219 -0.81 -12.68 -14.42
CA ARG A 219 0.25 -11.71 -14.75
C ARG A 219 1.61 -12.07 -14.16
N ILE A 220 1.63 -12.92 -13.13
CA ILE A 220 2.85 -13.39 -12.49
C ILE A 220 3.22 -14.82 -12.91
N SER A 221 4.51 -15.15 -12.86
CA SER A 221 4.96 -16.52 -13.14
C SER A 221 4.43 -17.54 -12.12
N LYS A 222 4.17 -18.78 -12.55
CA LYS A 222 3.76 -19.88 -11.64
C LYS A 222 4.76 -20.10 -10.50
N SER A 223 6.05 -19.91 -10.76
CA SER A 223 7.10 -19.99 -9.76
C SER A 223 7.03 -18.86 -8.75
N LEU A 224 6.75 -17.62 -9.18
CA LEU A 224 6.58 -16.47 -8.28
C LEU A 224 5.35 -16.67 -7.40
N LYS A 225 4.20 -17.03 -8.00
CA LYS A 225 2.98 -17.35 -7.26
C LYS A 225 3.22 -18.41 -6.19
N LYS A 226 3.80 -19.55 -6.57
CA LYS A 226 4.11 -20.63 -5.62
C LYS A 226 5.04 -20.17 -4.51
N LYS A 227 6.06 -19.37 -4.82
CA LYS A 227 6.99 -18.83 -3.84
C LYS A 227 6.27 -17.95 -2.80
N ILE A 228 5.41 -17.04 -3.25
CA ILE A 228 4.59 -16.18 -2.37
C ILE A 228 3.67 -17.03 -1.48
N GLU A 229 2.89 -17.94 -2.08
CA GLU A 229 1.93 -18.80 -1.37
C GLU A 229 2.59 -19.72 -0.33
N GLN A 230 3.84 -20.14 -0.58
CA GLN A 230 4.60 -20.96 0.37
C GLN A 230 5.30 -20.16 1.47
N THR A 231 5.57 -18.87 1.24
CA THR A 231 6.31 -18.03 2.19
C THR A 231 5.38 -17.43 3.24
N ILE A 232 4.23 -16.88 2.81
CA ILE A 232 3.31 -16.15 3.70
C ILE A 232 1.84 -16.63 3.64
N PRO A 233 1.55 -17.95 3.71
CA PRO A 233 0.19 -18.46 3.57
C PRO A 233 -0.80 -17.91 4.61
N ASN A 234 -0.38 -17.66 5.85
CA ASN A 234 -1.27 -17.17 6.90
C ASN A 234 -1.55 -15.68 6.77
N ARG A 235 -0.58 -14.86 6.34
CA ARG A 235 -0.82 -13.44 6.03
C ARG A 235 -1.72 -13.27 4.80
N ILE A 236 -1.60 -14.16 3.81
CA ILE A 236 -2.54 -14.23 2.68
C ILE A 236 -3.95 -14.57 3.19
N GLN A 237 -4.07 -15.60 4.03
CA GLN A 237 -5.36 -15.97 4.62
C GLN A 237 -5.95 -14.83 5.47
N PHE A 238 -5.10 -14.11 6.21
CA PHE A 238 -5.50 -12.92 6.95
C PHE A 238 -6.22 -11.97 5.98
N PHE A 239 -5.62 -11.57 4.87
CA PHE A 239 -6.28 -10.66 3.93
C PHE A 239 -7.56 -11.26 3.30
N ASP A 240 -7.56 -12.55 2.93
CA ASP A 240 -8.73 -13.25 2.36
C ASP A 240 -9.97 -13.19 3.27
N GLU A 241 -9.78 -13.15 4.58
CA GLU A 241 -10.85 -13.14 5.59
C GLU A 241 -11.40 -11.74 5.88
N ARG A 242 -10.84 -10.68 5.30
CA ARG A 242 -11.31 -9.30 5.51
C ARG A 242 -12.29 -8.90 4.42
N PRO A 243 -13.36 -8.15 4.75
CA PRO A 243 -14.33 -7.66 3.78
C PRO A 243 -13.80 -6.41 3.06
N PHE A 244 -12.62 -6.50 2.45
CA PHE A 244 -11.99 -5.39 1.74
C PHE A 244 -12.75 -5.06 0.45
N ASN A 245 -12.88 -3.76 0.16
CA ASN A 245 -13.46 -3.31 -1.10
C ASN A 245 -12.37 -3.26 -2.18
N MET A 246 -12.43 -4.20 -3.11
CA MET A 246 -11.37 -4.44 -4.08
C MET A 246 -11.56 -3.73 -5.41
N TYR A 247 -12.65 -2.99 -5.57
CA TYR A 247 -12.88 -2.15 -6.74
C TYR A 247 -11.71 -1.16 -6.97
N PRO A 248 -11.17 -1.00 -8.18
CA PRO A 248 -11.65 -1.56 -9.45
C PRO A 248 -10.92 -2.83 -9.91
N MET A 249 -10.20 -3.54 -9.02
CA MET A 249 -9.40 -4.72 -9.39
C MET A 249 -10.19 -6.03 -9.54
N GLU A 250 -11.52 -6.00 -9.36
CA GLU A 250 -12.41 -7.17 -9.49
C GLU A 250 -12.51 -7.75 -10.91
#